data_AF-A0A960EHC3-F1
#
_entry.id   AF-A0A960EHC3-F1
#
_cell.length_a   1.000
_cell.length_b   1.000
_cell.length_c   1.000
_cell.angle_alpha   90.00
_cell.angle_beta   90.00
_cell.angle_gamma   90.00
#
_symmetry.space_group_name_H-M   'P 1'
#
loop_
_entity.id
_entity.type
_entity.pdbx_description
1 polymer ?
#
loop_
_entity_poly.entity_id
_entity_poly.type
_entity_poly.pdbx_seq_one_letter_code
_entity_poly.pdbx_strand_id
1 'polypeptide(L)'
;PATGRTWTADPAELYTPAQLRVMPAEADLVHQAAQAIAAHEAAEGHPDVEVRVDAWLSVNGRPPARWIDPTVDLAAAPRTPWHRPWLLPPP
;
A
#
# COMPACT_ATOMS: atom_id res chain seq x y z
N PRO A 1 11.36 -10.28 2.23
CA PRO A 1 11.64 -10.22 3.68
C PRO A 1 12.68 -11.24 4.15
N ALA A 2 13.62 -10.81 5.00
CA ALA A 2 14.72 -11.63 5.53
C ALA A 2 14.26 -12.80 6.42
N THR A 3 13.12 -12.65 7.09
CA THR A 3 12.58 -13.66 8.04
C THR A 3 11.67 -14.70 7.38
N GLY A 4 11.26 -14.50 6.13
CA GLY A 4 10.31 -15.38 5.42
C GLY A 4 8.88 -15.38 5.96
N ARG A 5 8.56 -14.56 6.97
CA ARG A 5 7.21 -14.44 7.56
C ARG A 5 6.40 -13.40 6.82
N THR A 6 5.13 -13.67 6.58
CA THR A 6 4.19 -12.76 5.92
C THR A 6 2.81 -12.85 6.58
N TRP A 7 2.13 -11.73 6.73
CA TRP A 7 0.74 -11.64 7.17
C TRP A 7 0.04 -10.49 6.44
N THR A 8 -1.28 -10.47 6.48
CA THR A 8 -2.06 -9.32 6.03
C THR A 8 -2.25 -8.39 7.22
N ALA A 9 -1.78 -7.15 7.12
CA ALA A 9 -2.04 -6.13 8.14
C ALA A 9 -3.54 -5.84 8.19
N ASP A 10 -4.09 -5.64 9.40
CA ASP A 10 -5.46 -5.15 9.56
C ASP A 10 -5.46 -3.61 9.49
N PRO A 11 -5.94 -3.02 8.39
CA PRO A 11 -5.90 -1.57 8.25
C PRO A 11 -6.89 -0.86 9.21
N ALA A 12 -7.81 -1.57 9.86
CA ALA A 12 -8.70 -0.99 10.87
C ALA A 12 -7.98 -0.58 12.17
N GLU A 13 -6.77 -1.08 12.42
CA GLU A 13 -5.95 -0.70 13.57
C GLU A 13 -5.42 0.73 13.46
N LEU A 14 -5.23 1.23 12.23
CA LEU A 14 -4.64 2.55 11.95
C LEU A 14 -5.62 3.55 11.34
N TYR A 15 -6.71 3.08 10.72
CA TYR A 15 -7.59 3.93 9.94
C TYR A 15 -9.05 3.80 10.35
N THR A 16 -9.73 4.94 10.29
CA THR A 16 -11.18 4.99 10.46
C THR A 16 -11.89 4.36 9.25
N PRO A 17 -13.14 3.87 9.43
CA PRO A 17 -13.94 3.38 8.30
C PRO A 17 -14.13 4.41 7.18
N ALA A 18 -14.09 5.70 7.48
CA ALA A 18 -14.17 6.75 6.47
C ALA A 18 -12.91 6.84 5.60
N GLN A 19 -11.72 6.74 6.20
CA GLN A 19 -10.45 6.72 5.49
C GLN A 19 -10.32 5.47 4.62
N LEU A 20 -10.72 4.30 5.15
CA LEU A 20 -10.68 3.02 4.42
C LEU A 20 -11.57 2.99 3.17
N ARG A 21 -12.62 3.83 3.11
CA ARG A 21 -13.46 3.94 1.92
C ARG A 21 -12.81 4.73 0.77
N VAL A 22 -11.96 5.71 1.09
CA VAL A 22 -11.38 6.63 0.11
C VAL A 22 -10.00 6.18 -0.34
N MET A 23 -9.19 5.74 0.62
CA MET A 23 -7.78 5.39 0.43
C MET A 23 -7.51 4.41 -0.73
N PRO A 24 -8.29 3.33 -0.96
CA PRO A 24 -7.97 2.34 -1.98
C PRO A 24 -8.01 2.84 -3.42
N ALA A 25 -8.60 4.03 -3.67
CA ALA A 25 -8.65 4.64 -5.00
C ALA A 25 -7.55 5.70 -5.22
N GLU A 26 -6.79 6.04 -4.19
CA GLU A 26 -5.87 7.19 -4.20
C GLU A 26 -4.42 6.74 -3.96
N ALA A 27 -3.59 6.81 -5.00
CA ALA A 27 -2.20 6.32 -4.98
C ALA A 27 -1.38 6.86 -3.80
N ASP A 28 -1.54 8.15 -3.53
CA ASP A 28 -0.80 8.83 -2.46
C ASP A 28 -1.25 8.38 -1.08
N LEU A 29 -2.53 8.06 -0.90
CA LEU A 29 -3.05 7.57 0.37
C LEU A 29 -2.62 6.12 0.60
N VAL A 30 -2.61 5.28 -0.43
CA VAL A 30 -2.07 3.91 -0.34
C VAL A 30 -0.59 3.93 0.02
N HIS A 31 0.20 4.80 -0.62
CA HIS A 31 1.63 4.93 -0.32
C HIS A 31 1.87 5.41 1.11
N GLN A 32 1.13 6.43 1.56
CA GLN A 32 1.18 6.90 2.95
C GLN A 32 0.77 5.79 3.92
N ALA A 33 -0.21 4.98 3.55
CA ALA A 33 -0.66 3.90 4.42
C ALA A 33 0.40 2.81 4.59
N ALA A 34 1.09 2.43 3.52
CA ALA A 34 2.19 1.47 3.59
C ALA A 34 3.30 1.95 4.54
N GLN A 35 3.66 3.23 4.49
CA GLN A 35 4.66 3.82 5.37
C GLN A 35 4.21 3.88 6.84
N ALA A 36 2.94 4.21 7.08
CA ALA A 36 2.36 4.23 8.42
C ALA A 36 2.25 2.83 9.03
N ILE A 37 1.89 1.81 8.25
CA ILE A 37 1.89 0.40 8.69
C ILE A 37 3.30 -0.03 9.09
N ALA A 38 4.32 0.24 8.26
CA ALA A 38 5.69 -0.11 8.60
C ALA A 38 6.17 0.60 9.88
N ALA A 39 5.81 1.87 10.07
CA ALA A 39 6.13 2.61 11.28
C ALA A 39 5.41 2.05 12.52
N HIS A 40 4.16 1.60 12.38
CA HIS A 40 3.40 0.96 13.45
C HIS A 40 4.04 -0.38 13.86
N GLU A 41 4.34 -1.24 12.89
CA GLU A 41 4.98 -2.53 13.13
C GLU A 41 6.36 -2.39 13.79
N ALA A 42 7.14 -1.39 13.37
CA ALA A 42 8.41 -1.07 14.02
C ALA A 42 8.23 -0.69 15.50
N ALA A 43 7.15 0.03 15.83
CA ALA A 43 6.82 0.39 17.21
C ALA A 43 6.37 -0.82 18.05
N GLU A 44 5.74 -1.81 17.42
CA GLU A 44 5.34 -3.10 18.03
C GLU A 44 6.50 -4.12 18.13
N GLY A 45 7.72 -3.74 17.71
CA GLY A 45 8.91 -4.57 17.83
C GLY A 45 9.24 -5.42 16.61
N HIS A 46 8.61 -5.14 15.47
CA HIS A 46 8.94 -5.73 14.17
C HIS A 46 9.67 -4.69 13.28
N PRO A 47 10.98 -4.49 13.45
CA PRO A 47 11.73 -3.59 12.59
C PRO A 47 11.86 -4.15 11.16
N ASP A 48 12.12 -3.27 10.20
CA ASP A 48 12.44 -3.61 8.81
C ASP A 48 11.36 -4.44 8.09
N VAL A 49 10.08 -4.16 8.37
CA VAL A 49 8.95 -4.77 7.65
C VAL A 49 8.82 -4.16 6.25
N GLU A 50 8.69 -5.04 5.26
CA GLU A 50 8.35 -4.69 3.87
C GLU A 50 6.82 -4.67 3.71
N VAL A 51 6.26 -3.60 3.16
CA VAL A 51 4.82 -3.49 2.93
C VAL A 51 4.54 -3.49 1.43
N ARG A 52 3.95 -4.59 0.95
CA ARG A 52 3.50 -4.76 -0.43
C ARG A 52 1.99 -4.69 -0.50
N VAL A 53 1.47 -4.10 -1.58
CA VAL A 53 0.03 -3.87 -1.74
C VAL A 53 -0.49 -4.58 -2.99
N ASP A 54 -1.50 -5.44 -2.83
CA ASP A 54 -2.28 -6.00 -3.94
C ASP A 54 -3.58 -5.21 -4.08
N ALA A 55 -3.57 -4.17 -4.92
CA ALA A 55 -4.71 -3.29 -5.13
C ALA A 55 -5.29 -3.42 -6.55
N TRP A 56 -6.61 -3.54 -6.60
CA TRP A 56 -7.39 -3.67 -7.84
C TRP A 56 -8.35 -2.49 -7.94
N LEU A 57 -8.45 -1.90 -9.14
CA LEU A 57 -9.35 -0.79 -9.40
C LEU A 57 -10.10 -1.02 -10.71
N SER A 58 -11.39 -0.67 -10.71
CA SER A 58 -12.22 -0.55 -11.90
C SER A 58 -12.47 0.93 -12.15
N VAL A 59 -12.07 1.42 -13.32
CA VAL A 59 -12.28 2.81 -13.74
C VAL A 59 -13.36 2.83 -14.81
N ASN A 60 -14.41 3.62 -14.60
CA ASN A 60 -15.51 3.80 -15.56
C ASN A 60 -16.18 2.49 -16.02
N GLY A 61 -16.33 1.52 -15.12
CA GLY A 61 -17.01 0.25 -15.39
C GLY A 61 -16.20 -0.77 -16.20
N ARG A 62 -14.92 -0.50 -16.46
CA ARG A 62 -14.00 -1.48 -17.07
C ARG A 62 -13.72 -2.65 -16.13
N PRO A 63 -13.31 -3.82 -16.64
CA PRO A 63 -12.82 -4.91 -15.79
C PRO A 63 -11.76 -4.41 -14.80
N PRO A 64 -11.80 -4.84 -13.52
CA PRO A 64 -10.77 -4.47 -12.56
C PRO A 64 -9.38 -4.89 -13.04
N ALA A 65 -8.40 -4.01 -12.91
CA ALA A 65 -7.00 -4.35 -13.10
C ALA A 65 -6.18 -3.95 -11.88
N ARG A 66 -5.02 -4.61 -11.72
CA ARG A 66 -4.01 -4.14 -10.79
C ARG A 66 -3.48 -2.80 -11.27
N TRP A 67 -3.41 -1.86 -10.36
CA TRP A 67 -2.92 -0.50 -10.64
C TRP A 67 -1.71 -0.12 -9.75
N ILE A 68 -1.34 -1.01 -8.82
CA ILE A 68 -0.13 -0.94 -8.00
C ILE A 68 0.67 -2.24 -8.20
N ASP A 69 1.98 -2.12 -8.38
CA ASP A 69 2.88 -3.27 -8.51
C ASP A 69 2.99 -4.01 -7.17
N PRO A 70 2.49 -5.25 -7.06
CA PRO A 70 2.48 -5.99 -5.80
C PRO A 70 3.85 -6.52 -5.40
N THR A 71 4.89 -6.33 -6.21
CA THR A 71 6.25 -6.79 -5.92
C THR A 71 7.09 -5.73 -5.20
N VAL A 72 6.68 -4.47 -5.30
CA VAL A 72 7.40 -3.31 -4.73
C VAL A 72 7.06 -3.13 -3.26
N ASP A 73 8.10 -2.98 -2.45
CA ASP A 73 7.96 -2.51 -1.07
C ASP A 73 7.65 -1.00 -1.06
N LEU A 74 6.39 -0.67 -0.79
CA LEU A 74 5.93 0.71 -0.75
C LEU A 74 6.36 1.43 0.53
N ALA A 75 6.69 0.72 1.60
CA ALA A 75 7.21 1.34 2.82
C ALA A 75 8.58 2.00 2.57
N ALA A 76 9.44 1.33 1.79
CA ALA A 76 10.75 1.85 1.40
C ALA A 76 10.74 2.77 0.16
N ALA A 77 9.64 2.81 -0.60
CA ALA A 77 9.55 3.63 -1.80
C ALA A 77 9.56 5.14 -1.45
N PRO A 78 10.39 5.98 -2.13
CA PRO A 78 10.48 7.40 -1.84
C PRO A 78 9.21 8.14 -2.27
N ARG A 79 8.78 9.13 -1.48
CA ARG A 79 7.74 10.07 -1.89
C ARG A 79 8.31 11.09 -2.86
N THR A 80 7.60 11.31 -3.97
CA THR A 80 8.05 12.21 -5.03
C THR A 80 6.83 12.83 -5.72
N PRO A 81 6.89 14.11 -6.14
CA PRO A 81 5.86 14.70 -6.98
C PRO A 81 5.94 14.20 -8.44
N TRP A 82 7.02 13.50 -8.79
CA TRP A 82 7.25 12.94 -10.12
C TRP A 82 6.58 11.58 -10.29
N HIS A 83 6.68 11.03 -11.50
CA HIS A 83 6.19 9.70 -11.81
C HIS A 83 6.74 8.64 -10.83
N ARG A 84 5.85 7.75 -10.39
CA ARG A 84 6.14 6.68 -9.44
C ARG A 84 6.16 5.35 -10.20
N PRO A 85 7.29 4.64 -10.25
CA PRO A 85 7.44 3.46 -11.12
C PRO A 85 6.59 2.25 -10.72
N TRP A 86 6.11 2.23 -9.48
CA TRP A 86 5.24 1.18 -8.95
C TRP A 86 3.76 1.39 -9.29
N LEU A 87 3.37 2.51 -9.90
CA LEU A 87 2.04 2.67 -10.48
C LEU A 87 2.01 1.93 -11.82
N LEU A 88 1.11 0.96 -11.92
CA LEU A 88 0.90 0.22 -13.15
C LEU A 88 0.05 1.04 -14.13
N PRO A 89 0.15 0.77 -15.45
CA PRO A 89 -0.74 1.39 -16.41
C PRO A 89 -2.21 1.20 -16.02
N PRO A 90 -3.06 2.22 -16.21
CA PRO A 90 -4.46 2.13 -15.85
C PRO A 90 -5.18 1.04 -16.68
N PRO A 91 -6.24 0.43 -16.12
CA PRO A 91 -7.18 -0.40 -16.89
C PRO A 91 -7.87 0.36 -18.04
#